data_AF-A0A1B8ZGP9-F1
#
_entry.id   AF-A0A1B8ZGP9-F1
#
_cell.length_a   1.000
_cell.length_b   1.000
_cell.length_c   1.000
_cell.angle_alpha   90.00
_cell.angle_beta   90.00
_cell.angle_gamma   90.00
#
_symmetry.space_group_name_H-M   'P 1'
#
loop_
_entity.id
_entity.type
_entity.pdbx_description
1 polymer ?
#
loop_
_entity_poly.entity_id
_entity_poly.type
_entity_poly.pdbx_seq_one_letter_code
_entity_poly.pdbx_strand_id
1 'polypeptide(L)'
;MKKNRTGFQSTLEKSPKKHSGVQLMETFFEFNDLATTKELLNTIMNYAVKRNSWIKEDPSVVYHFHQAMRSFVRAGYFLILREKKCKVNTQLEDVSPLALGLLTEKEYQNPLLVFKKAFREYSIKEFDYFISGMVYFSLGIYDNLPERNMISPYIHLTKMLDAAYLIIERKNIKPALQSREILPAKK
;
A
#
# COMPACT_ATOMS: atom_id res chain seq x y z
N MET A 1 -44.40 -6.66 27.08
CA MET A 1 -43.41 -5.56 27.01
C MET A 1 -42.19 -6.03 26.21
N LYS A 2 -41.90 -5.38 25.09
CA LYS A 2 -40.77 -5.67 24.18
C LYS A 2 -39.49 -5.04 24.74
N LYS A 3 -38.37 -5.79 24.77
CA LYS A 3 -37.03 -5.23 24.99
C LYS A 3 -36.41 -4.88 23.64
N ASN A 4 -36.19 -3.59 23.41
CA ASN A 4 -35.62 -3.05 22.19
C ASN A 4 -34.12 -3.33 22.15
N ARG A 5 -33.67 -4.09 21.14
CA ARG A 5 -32.26 -4.13 20.74
C ARG A 5 -31.98 -2.83 20.00
N THR A 6 -31.12 -2.00 20.56
CA THR A 6 -30.54 -0.83 19.87
C THR A 6 -29.68 -1.33 18.71
N GLY A 7 -30.27 -1.32 17.52
CA GLY A 7 -29.57 -1.57 16.27
C GLY A 7 -28.82 -0.31 15.84
N PHE A 8 -27.50 -0.39 15.82
CA PHE A 8 -26.69 0.31 14.83
C PHE A 8 -26.14 -0.76 13.87
N GLN A 9 -27.04 -1.34 13.07
CA GLN A 9 -26.65 -1.90 11.79
C GLN A 9 -26.68 -0.75 10.80
N SER A 10 -25.51 -0.15 10.54
CA SER A 10 -25.34 0.54 9.26
C SER A 10 -25.57 -0.51 8.18
N THR A 11 -26.65 -0.33 7.43
CA THR A 11 -26.98 -1.11 6.25
C THR A 11 -25.94 -0.80 5.18
N LEU A 12 -24.73 -1.33 5.34
CA LEU A 12 -23.76 -1.38 4.26
C LEU A 12 -24.25 -2.46 3.30
N GLU A 13 -24.71 -1.99 2.15
CA GLU A 13 -25.38 -2.74 1.10
C GLU A 13 -24.74 -4.11 0.84
N LYS A 14 -25.60 -5.13 0.85
CA LYS A 14 -25.28 -6.48 0.40
C LYS A 14 -25.02 -6.46 -1.11
N SER A 15 -23.76 -6.38 -1.49
CA SER A 15 -23.27 -7.13 -2.65
C SER A 15 -21.95 -7.81 -2.27
N PRO A 16 -21.81 -9.16 -2.37
CA PRO A 16 -20.54 -9.80 -2.16
C PRO A 16 -19.72 -9.68 -3.45
N LYS A 17 -19.44 -8.45 -3.90
CA LYS A 17 -18.35 -8.23 -4.84
C LYS A 17 -17.08 -8.58 -4.08
N LYS A 18 -16.50 -9.76 -4.33
CA LYS A 18 -15.17 -10.12 -3.85
C LYS A 18 -14.20 -9.05 -4.35
N HIS A 19 -13.94 -8.04 -3.53
CA HIS A 19 -12.92 -7.04 -3.85
C HIS A 19 -11.61 -7.79 -4.08
N SER A 20 -11.08 -7.69 -5.30
CA SER A 20 -9.77 -8.24 -5.61
C SER A 20 -8.73 -7.45 -4.81
N GLY A 21 -7.59 -8.06 -4.48
CA GLY A 21 -6.51 -7.32 -3.79
C GLY A 21 -6.10 -6.05 -4.55
N VAL A 22 -6.21 -6.08 -5.88
CA VAL A 22 -5.99 -4.92 -6.76
C VAL A 22 -7.03 -3.83 -6.52
N GLN A 23 -8.32 -4.17 -6.43
CA GLN A 23 -9.37 -3.16 -6.19
C GLN A 23 -9.18 -2.45 -4.84
N LEU A 24 -8.75 -3.17 -3.80
CA LEU A 24 -8.44 -2.56 -2.52
C LEU A 24 -7.24 -1.59 -2.60
N MET A 25 -6.27 -1.87 -3.48
CA MET A 25 -5.17 -0.94 -3.75
C MET A 25 -5.64 0.28 -4.56
N GLU A 26 -6.53 0.09 -5.53
CA GLU A 26 -7.12 1.21 -6.28
C GLU A 26 -7.81 2.18 -5.32
N THR A 27 -8.68 1.67 -4.44
CA THR A 27 -9.33 2.49 -3.41
C THR A 27 -8.34 3.14 -2.47
N PHE A 28 -7.20 2.50 -2.16
CA PHE A 28 -6.15 3.17 -1.38
C PHE A 28 -5.61 4.40 -2.11
N PHE A 29 -5.24 4.28 -3.39
CA PHE A 29 -4.67 5.40 -4.15
C PHE A 29 -5.70 6.45 -4.61
N GLU A 30 -7.00 6.15 -4.58
CA GLU A 30 -8.06 7.15 -4.75
C GLU A 30 -8.01 8.24 -3.66
N PHE A 31 -7.61 7.87 -2.44
CA PHE A 31 -7.56 8.79 -1.29
C PHE A 31 -6.14 9.14 -0.83
N ASN A 32 -5.12 8.43 -1.33
CA ASN A 32 -3.75 8.55 -0.89
C ASN A 32 -2.82 8.61 -2.10
N ASP A 33 -2.47 9.82 -2.54
CA ASP A 33 -1.48 10.03 -3.60
C ASP A 33 -0.14 9.35 -3.23
N LEU A 34 0.53 8.74 -4.21
CA LEU A 34 1.77 7.98 -3.97
C LEU A 34 2.88 8.88 -3.41
N ALA A 35 3.09 10.05 -4.00
CA ALA A 35 4.17 10.95 -3.60
C ALA A 35 3.92 11.46 -2.17
N THR A 36 2.71 11.93 -1.91
CA THR A 36 2.26 12.41 -0.59
C THR A 36 2.37 11.30 0.47
N THR A 37 1.96 10.08 0.15
CA THR A 37 2.04 8.93 1.06
C THR A 37 3.49 8.60 1.42
N LYS A 38 4.39 8.60 0.42
CA LYS A 38 5.82 8.32 0.64
C LYS A 38 6.51 9.43 1.42
N GLU A 39 6.16 10.68 1.16
CA GLU A 39 6.66 11.82 1.93
C GLU A 39 6.23 11.72 3.39
N LEU A 40 4.95 11.44 3.65
CA LEU A 40 4.45 11.28 5.02
C LEU A 40 5.06 10.07 5.72
N LEU A 41 5.24 8.93 5.03
CA LEU A 41 5.95 7.76 5.56
C LEU A 41 7.40 8.11 5.94
N ASN A 42 8.12 8.83 5.06
CA ASN A 42 9.49 9.28 5.32
C ASN A 42 9.54 10.26 6.51
N THR A 43 8.62 11.22 6.57
CA THR A 43 8.50 12.17 7.67
C THR A 43 8.28 11.45 9.00
N ILE A 44 7.28 10.58 9.08
CA ILE A 44 7.00 9.78 10.28
C ILE A 44 8.21 8.93 10.67
N MET A 45 8.85 8.25 9.72
CA MET A 45 10.03 7.43 9.98
C MET A 45 11.22 8.26 10.50
N ASN A 46 11.46 9.44 9.93
CA ASN A 46 12.54 10.35 10.35
C ASN A 46 12.34 10.84 11.78
N TYR A 47 11.10 11.17 12.17
CA TYR A 47 10.79 11.54 13.56
C TYR A 47 10.86 10.33 14.49
N ALA A 48 10.43 9.15 14.06
CA ALA A 48 10.45 7.93 14.86
C ALA A 48 11.87 7.49 15.30
N VAL A 49 12.89 7.81 14.51
CA VAL A 49 14.30 7.46 14.80
C VAL A 49 15.10 8.62 15.41
N LYS A 50 14.51 9.82 15.50
CA LYS A 50 15.17 11.00 16.02
C LYS A 50 14.80 11.20 17.49
N ARG A 51 15.81 11.37 18.35
CA ARG A 51 15.60 11.69 19.76
C ARG A 51 15.02 13.09 19.93
N ASN A 52 14.18 13.25 20.94
CA ASN A 52 13.67 14.54 21.42
C ASN A 52 13.00 15.38 20.31
N SER A 53 12.28 14.73 19.42
CA SER A 53 11.52 15.40 18.36
C SER A 53 10.14 14.78 18.22
N TRP A 54 9.13 15.62 18.05
CA TRP A 54 7.78 15.19 17.71
C TRP A 54 7.41 15.70 16.32
N ILE A 55 6.61 14.90 15.62
CA ILE A 55 6.06 15.25 14.32
C ILE A 55 5.14 16.48 14.45
N LYS A 56 5.22 17.39 13.48
CA LYS A 56 4.41 18.63 13.45
C LYS A 56 3.11 18.49 12.67
N GLU A 57 2.90 17.34 12.04
CA GLU A 57 1.66 17.01 11.34
C GLU A 57 0.49 16.97 12.32
N ASP A 58 -0.69 17.33 11.82
CA ASP A 58 -1.91 17.24 12.61
C ASP A 58 -2.17 15.77 13.04
N PRO A 59 -2.57 15.51 14.30
CA PRO A 59 -2.81 14.16 14.78
C PRO A 59 -3.82 13.37 13.93
N SER A 60 -4.80 14.03 13.30
CA SER A 60 -5.74 13.36 12.39
C SER A 60 -5.05 12.84 11.14
N VAL A 61 -4.08 13.59 10.58
CA VAL A 61 -3.29 13.18 9.42
C VAL A 61 -2.48 11.93 9.75
N VAL A 62 -1.80 11.94 10.90
CA VAL A 62 -1.01 10.78 11.38
C VAL A 62 -1.91 9.57 11.63
N TYR A 63 -3.09 9.78 12.20
CA TYR A 63 -4.07 8.71 12.44
C TYR A 63 -4.62 8.12 11.14
N HIS A 64 -5.00 8.96 10.17
CA HIS A 64 -5.47 8.50 8.87
C HIS A 64 -4.38 7.73 8.13
N PHE A 65 -3.14 8.21 8.15
CA PHE A 65 -2.00 7.50 7.61
C PHE A 65 -1.80 6.11 8.24
N HIS A 66 -1.85 6.01 9.57
CA HIS A 66 -1.74 4.74 10.29
C HIS A 66 -2.77 3.72 9.79
N GLN A 67 -4.02 4.15 9.68
CA GLN A 67 -5.13 3.29 9.25
C GLN A 67 -5.05 2.94 7.76
N ALA A 68 -4.66 3.88 6.91
CA ALA A 68 -4.47 3.69 5.49
C ALA A 68 -3.35 2.67 5.22
N MET A 69 -2.18 2.84 5.84
CA MET A 69 -1.03 1.92 5.66
C MET A 69 -1.34 0.51 6.16
N ARG A 70 -2.04 0.37 7.29
CA ARG A 70 -2.49 -0.94 7.78
C ARG A 70 -3.47 -1.62 6.83
N SER A 71 -4.35 -0.85 6.22
CA SER A 71 -5.29 -1.35 5.20
C SER A 71 -4.55 -1.75 3.93
N PHE A 72 -3.59 -0.95 3.49
CA PHE A 72 -2.71 -1.22 2.35
C PHE A 72 -1.93 -2.53 2.50
N VAL A 73 -1.30 -2.76 3.65
CA VAL A 73 -0.59 -4.03 3.92
C VAL A 73 -1.53 -5.23 3.80
N ARG A 74 -2.77 -5.12 4.34
CA ARG A 74 -3.77 -6.19 4.20
C ARG A 74 -4.18 -6.40 2.75
N ALA A 75 -4.36 -5.34 1.97
CA ALA A 75 -4.65 -5.42 0.54
C ALA A 75 -3.52 -6.14 -0.23
N GLY A 76 -2.26 -5.78 0.05
CA GLY A 76 -1.06 -6.47 -0.45
C GLY A 76 -1.03 -7.95 -0.12
N TYR A 77 -1.41 -8.31 1.11
CA TYR A 77 -1.51 -9.71 1.50
C TYR A 77 -2.63 -10.45 0.75
N PHE A 78 -3.80 -9.84 0.60
CA PHE A 78 -4.88 -10.43 -0.20
C PHE A 78 -4.50 -10.60 -1.66
N LEU A 79 -3.72 -9.68 -2.22
CA LEU A 79 -3.21 -9.76 -3.59
C LEU A 79 -2.38 -11.04 -3.79
N ILE A 80 -1.38 -11.31 -2.94
CA ILE A 80 -0.54 -12.52 -3.07
C ILE A 80 -1.32 -13.82 -2.84
N LEU A 81 -2.34 -13.81 -1.97
CA LEU A 81 -3.21 -14.97 -1.75
C LEU A 81 -4.06 -15.31 -2.96
N ARG A 82 -4.47 -14.30 -3.74
CA ARG A 82 -5.27 -14.47 -4.95
C ARG A 82 -4.39 -14.79 -6.17
N GLU A 83 -3.17 -14.29 -6.25
CA GLU A 83 -2.22 -14.67 -7.32
C GLU A 83 -1.88 -16.16 -7.29
N LYS A 84 -1.73 -16.77 -6.09
CA LYS A 84 -1.60 -18.24 -5.99
C LYS A 84 -2.75 -19.00 -6.70
N LYS A 85 -3.87 -18.33 -6.97
CA LYS A 85 -5.04 -18.86 -7.68
C LYS A 85 -5.16 -18.37 -9.14
N CYS A 86 -4.41 -17.35 -9.56
CA CYS A 86 -4.50 -16.72 -10.88
C CYS A 86 -3.11 -16.29 -11.37
N LYS A 87 -2.60 -16.92 -12.43
CA LYS A 87 -1.35 -16.52 -13.10
C LYS A 87 -1.55 -15.15 -13.74
N VAL A 88 -1.02 -14.10 -13.13
CA VAL A 88 -1.00 -12.75 -13.72
C VAL A 88 0.08 -12.74 -14.81
N ASN A 89 -0.33 -12.57 -16.07
CA ASN A 89 0.60 -12.43 -17.19
C ASN A 89 1.39 -11.12 -17.06
N THR A 90 2.69 -11.25 -16.80
CA THR A 90 3.70 -10.20 -16.90
C THR A 90 4.22 -10.17 -18.34
N GLN A 91 3.69 -9.26 -19.15
CA GLN A 91 4.29 -8.93 -20.45
C GLN A 91 5.49 -7.99 -20.19
N LEU A 92 6.57 -8.20 -20.93
CA LEU A 92 7.81 -7.44 -20.89
C LEU A 92 7.60 -6.09 -21.58
N GLU A 93 7.59 -5.01 -20.81
CA GLU A 93 7.71 -3.66 -21.35
C GLU A 93 9.17 -3.21 -21.25
N ASP A 94 9.64 -2.50 -22.28
CA ASP A 94 10.98 -1.93 -22.35
C ASP A 94 11.15 -0.89 -21.23
N VAL A 95 12.17 -1.06 -20.38
CA VAL A 95 12.22 -0.37 -19.09
C VAL A 95 13.01 0.91 -19.18
N SER A 96 12.35 2.02 -18.89
CA SER A 96 13.05 3.27 -18.60
C SER A 96 13.67 3.22 -17.19
N PRO A 97 14.98 3.51 -17.02
CA PRO A 97 15.64 3.54 -15.71
C PRO A 97 14.99 4.50 -14.71
N LEU A 98 14.35 5.57 -15.20
CA LEU A 98 13.63 6.54 -14.37
C LEU A 98 12.31 5.98 -13.81
N ALA A 99 11.71 4.99 -14.47
CA ALA A 99 10.49 4.31 -14.03
C ALA A 99 10.74 3.24 -12.95
N LEU A 100 12.01 2.88 -12.70
CA LEU A 100 12.35 1.82 -11.75
C LEU A 100 12.15 2.23 -10.28
N GLY A 101 12.28 3.52 -9.93
CA GLY A 101 12.16 3.97 -8.54
C GLY A 101 13.07 3.16 -7.59
N LEU A 102 12.49 2.56 -6.54
CA LEU A 102 13.19 1.62 -5.63
C LEU A 102 13.10 0.14 -6.05
N LEU A 103 12.45 -0.14 -7.18
CA LEU A 103 12.29 -1.50 -7.69
C LEU A 103 13.53 -1.92 -8.47
N THR A 104 13.96 -3.16 -8.24
CA THR A 104 14.92 -3.80 -9.15
C THR A 104 14.25 -4.11 -10.48
N GLU A 105 15.02 -4.28 -11.55
CA GLU A 105 14.50 -4.67 -12.87
C GLU A 105 13.54 -5.88 -12.79
N LYS A 106 13.92 -6.91 -12.04
CA LYS A 106 13.08 -8.11 -11.83
C LYS A 106 11.74 -7.80 -11.12
N GLU A 107 11.75 -6.86 -10.18
CA GLU A 107 10.56 -6.42 -9.46
C GLU A 107 9.72 -5.46 -10.29
N TYR A 108 10.33 -4.65 -11.15
CA TYR A 108 9.60 -3.85 -12.11
C TYR A 108 8.87 -4.75 -13.11
N GLN A 109 9.52 -5.77 -13.66
CA GLN A 109 8.86 -6.73 -14.56
C GLN A 109 7.75 -7.51 -13.84
N ASN A 110 7.99 -7.93 -12.60
CA ASN A 110 7.01 -8.64 -11.78
C ASN A 110 6.83 -7.99 -10.39
N PRO A 111 5.96 -6.97 -10.27
CA PRO A 111 5.77 -6.23 -9.02
C PRO A 111 5.19 -7.09 -7.88
N LEU A 112 4.58 -8.24 -8.19
CA LEU A 112 4.12 -9.19 -7.17
C LEU A 112 5.27 -9.81 -6.39
N LEU A 113 6.49 -9.85 -6.95
CA LEU A 113 7.68 -10.31 -6.23
C LEU A 113 8.00 -9.44 -5.02
N VAL A 114 7.69 -8.14 -5.06
CA VAL A 114 7.92 -7.22 -3.94
C VAL A 114 7.09 -7.65 -2.74
N PHE A 115 5.79 -7.87 -2.94
CA PHE A 115 4.89 -8.36 -1.89
C PHE A 115 5.30 -9.74 -1.39
N LYS A 116 5.67 -10.67 -2.29
CA LYS A 116 6.13 -12.01 -1.89
C LYS A 116 7.37 -11.96 -1.01
N LYS A 117 8.35 -11.10 -1.31
CA LYS A 117 9.54 -10.92 -0.49
C LYS A 117 9.19 -10.31 0.87
N ALA A 118 8.44 -9.21 0.87
CA ALA A 118 7.99 -8.55 2.09
C ALA A 118 7.26 -9.51 3.04
N PHE A 119 6.29 -10.29 2.54
CA PHE A 119 5.53 -11.24 3.35
C PHE A 119 6.25 -12.57 3.64
N ARG A 120 7.42 -12.80 3.05
CA ARG A 120 8.32 -13.90 3.45
C ARG A 120 9.14 -13.50 4.67
N GLU A 121 9.50 -12.23 4.78
CA GLU A 121 10.29 -11.69 5.90
C GLU A 121 9.42 -11.26 7.08
N TYR A 122 8.23 -10.72 6.82
CA TYR A 122 7.36 -10.14 7.84
C TYR A 122 5.91 -10.60 7.69
N SER A 123 5.30 -10.97 8.80
CA SER A 123 3.86 -11.19 8.89
C SER A 123 3.08 -9.87 8.89
N ILE A 124 1.77 -9.94 8.62
CA ILE A 124 0.87 -8.77 8.74
C ILE A 124 0.91 -8.19 10.15
N LYS A 125 1.03 -9.03 11.19
CA LYS A 125 1.10 -8.59 12.58
C LYS A 125 2.39 -7.82 12.87
N GLU A 126 3.50 -8.26 12.28
CA GLU A 126 4.77 -7.55 12.40
C GLU A 126 4.72 -6.21 11.67
N PHE A 127 4.17 -6.16 10.45
CA PHE A 127 3.93 -4.87 9.78
C PHE A 127 3.03 -3.95 10.59
N ASP A 128 1.91 -4.44 11.14
CA ASP A 128 1.04 -3.67 12.03
C ASP A 128 1.80 -3.13 13.25
N TYR A 129 2.66 -3.96 13.85
CA TYR A 129 3.52 -3.55 14.97
C TYR A 129 4.51 -2.47 14.56
N PHE A 130 5.18 -2.61 13.41
CA PHE A 130 6.13 -1.61 12.91
C PHE A 130 5.46 -0.30 12.56
N ILE A 131 4.31 -0.32 11.87
CA ILE A 131 3.56 0.90 11.53
C ILE A 131 3.09 1.62 12.82
N SER A 132 2.60 0.86 13.79
CA SER A 132 2.20 1.42 15.09
C SER A 132 3.40 1.96 15.85
N GLY A 133 4.55 1.27 15.81
CA GLY A 133 5.79 1.73 16.39
C GLY A 133 6.27 3.04 15.76
N MET A 134 6.35 3.12 14.44
CA MET A 134 6.77 4.34 13.72
C MET A 134 5.90 5.54 14.12
N VAL A 135 4.57 5.37 14.15
CA VAL A 135 3.66 6.43 14.58
C VAL A 135 3.85 6.76 16.06
N TYR A 136 3.97 5.75 16.91
CA TYR A 136 4.14 5.95 18.35
C TYR A 136 5.41 6.74 18.68
N PHE A 137 6.56 6.37 18.09
CA PHE A 137 7.81 7.07 18.34
C PHE A 137 7.87 8.43 17.66
N SER A 138 7.21 8.64 16.52
CA SER A 138 7.19 9.94 15.85
C SER A 138 6.43 11.01 16.64
N LEU A 139 5.53 10.62 17.54
CA LEU A 139 4.81 11.53 18.43
C LEU A 139 5.68 12.06 19.58
N GLY A 140 6.92 11.57 19.76
CA GLY A 140 7.86 12.09 20.75
C GLY A 140 7.45 11.88 22.21
N ILE A 141 6.56 10.91 22.47
CA ILE A 141 6.01 10.64 23.82
C ILE A 141 7.07 10.02 24.76
N TYR A 142 8.14 9.45 24.21
CA TYR A 142 9.22 8.79 24.99
C TYR A 142 10.61 9.17 24.47
N ASP A 143 11.57 9.26 25.39
CA ASP A 143 12.98 9.57 25.09
C ASP A 143 13.77 8.38 24.51
N ASN A 144 13.16 7.19 24.53
CA ASN A 144 13.80 5.96 24.08
C ASN A 144 13.58 5.73 22.58
N LEU A 145 14.64 5.31 21.91
CA LEU A 145 14.58 4.90 20.50
C LEU A 145 13.97 3.50 20.35
N PRO A 146 13.47 3.16 19.15
CA PRO A 146 13.07 1.81 18.82
C PRO A 146 14.14 0.77 19.16
N GLU A 147 13.80 -0.22 19.98
CA GLU A 147 14.71 -1.34 20.29
C GLU A 147 14.89 -2.29 19.11
N ARG A 148 13.92 -2.32 18.18
CA ARG A 148 13.92 -3.18 16.99
C ARG A 148 14.23 -2.37 15.73
N ASN A 149 14.86 -3.02 14.75
CA ASN A 149 15.14 -2.44 13.44
C ASN A 149 13.82 -2.00 12.75
N MET A 150 13.66 -0.69 12.57
CA MET A 150 12.54 -0.07 11.84
C MET A 150 12.85 0.20 10.38
N ILE A 151 14.13 0.20 9.98
CA ILE A 151 14.59 0.53 8.64
C ILE A 151 14.17 -0.54 7.63
N SER A 152 14.36 -1.83 7.96
CA SER A 152 14.03 -2.91 7.02
C SER A 152 12.53 -2.98 6.69
N PRO A 153 11.59 -2.96 7.67
CA PRO A 153 10.17 -2.87 7.39
C PRO A 153 9.78 -1.61 6.61
N TYR A 154 10.40 -0.46 6.92
CA TYR A 154 10.21 0.79 6.18
C TYR A 154 10.58 0.64 4.69
N ILE A 155 11.74 0.06 4.38
CA ILE A 155 12.16 -0.17 2.99
C ILE A 155 11.16 -1.06 2.25
N HIS A 156 10.67 -2.13 2.89
CA HIS A 156 9.64 -2.99 2.28
C HIS A 156 8.34 -2.24 2.01
N LEU A 157 7.86 -1.43 2.97
CA LEU A 157 6.65 -0.63 2.79
C LEU A 157 6.78 0.34 1.61
N THR A 158 7.91 1.05 1.50
CA THR A 158 8.14 1.98 0.40
C THR A 158 8.18 1.26 -0.95
N LYS A 159 8.87 0.11 -1.05
CA LYS A 159 8.88 -0.69 -2.28
C LYS A 159 7.50 -1.26 -2.62
N MET A 160 6.73 -1.67 -1.61
CA MET A 160 5.36 -2.16 -1.82
C MET A 160 4.46 -1.06 -2.39
N LEU A 161 4.59 0.18 -1.95
CA LEU A 161 3.85 1.33 -2.50
C LEU A 161 4.18 1.52 -3.99
N ASP A 162 5.46 1.56 -4.35
CA ASP A 162 5.91 1.68 -5.75
C ASP A 162 5.38 0.52 -6.61
N ALA A 163 5.45 -0.71 -6.09
CA ALA A 163 4.96 -1.89 -6.80
C ALA A 163 3.44 -1.90 -6.96
N ALA A 164 2.68 -1.46 -5.95
CA ALA A 164 1.23 -1.37 -6.01
C ALA A 164 0.78 -0.36 -7.07
N TYR A 165 1.42 0.81 -7.08
CA TYR A 165 1.12 1.85 -8.05
C TYR A 165 1.39 1.37 -9.48
N LEU A 166 2.53 0.72 -9.73
CA LEU A 166 2.86 0.11 -11.02
C LEU A 166 1.84 -0.95 -11.47
N ILE A 167 1.32 -1.78 -10.56
CA ILE A 167 0.28 -2.77 -10.87
C ILE A 167 -0.99 -2.08 -11.38
N ILE A 168 -1.38 -0.99 -10.75
CA ILE A 168 -2.58 -0.22 -11.12
C ILE A 168 -2.37 0.51 -12.44
N GLU A 169 -1.23 1.17 -12.63
CA GLU A 169 -0.90 1.84 -13.91
C GLU A 169 -0.94 0.86 -15.09
N ARG A 170 -0.29 -0.30 -14.96
CA ARG A 170 -0.31 -1.34 -16.00
C ARG A 170 -1.71 -1.90 -16.26
N LYS A 171 -2.56 -1.97 -15.24
CA LYS A 171 -3.96 -2.37 -15.41
C LYS A 171 -4.74 -1.32 -16.21
N ASN A 172 -4.47 -0.03 -15.99
CA ASN A 172 -5.16 1.08 -16.66
C ASN A 172 -4.68 1.30 -18.10
N ILE A 173 -3.42 0.95 -18.42
CA ILE A 173 -2.85 1.06 -19.78
C ILE A 173 -3.36 -0.05 -20.72
N LYS A 174 -3.50 -1.29 -20.20
CA LYS A 174 -3.99 -2.44 -21.00
C LYS A 174 -5.32 -2.20 -21.75
N PRO A 175 -6.38 -1.61 -21.15
CA PRO A 175 -7.59 -1.28 -21.88
C PRO A 175 -7.42 -0.10 -22.85
N ALA A 176 -6.54 0.87 -22.54
CA ALA A 176 -6.32 2.05 -23.38
C ALA A 176 -5.64 1.73 -24.73
N LEU A 177 -4.73 0.74 -24.75
CA LEU A 177 -4.08 0.28 -25.98
C LEU A 177 -5.04 -0.53 -26.87
N GLN A 178 -5.91 -1.35 -26.27
CA GLN A 178 -6.95 -2.10 -27.01
C GLN A 178 -7.99 -1.18 -27.68
N SER A 179 -8.28 -0.01 -27.09
CA SER A 179 -9.17 0.99 -27.70
C SER A 179 -8.53 1.81 -28.84
N ARG A 180 -7.19 1.84 -28.96
CA ARG A 180 -6.50 2.60 -30.02
C ARG A 180 -6.31 1.80 -31.32
N GLU A 181 -6.39 0.48 -31.27
CA GLU A 181 -6.30 -0.40 -32.46
C GLU A 181 -7.61 -0.46 -33.29
N ILE A 182 -8.70 0.18 -32.85
CA ILE A 182 -10.04 0.08 -33.47
C ILE A 182 -10.40 1.32 -34.34
N LEU A 183 -9.46 2.20 -34.68
CA LEU A 183 -9.71 3.27 -35.66
C LEU A 183 -9.35 2.80 -37.08
N PRO A 184 -10.33 2.49 -37.96
CA PRO A 184 -10.02 2.23 -39.36
C PRO A 184 -9.56 3.53 -40.03
N ALA A 185 -8.46 3.45 -40.77
CA ALA A 185 -8.03 4.48 -41.68
C ALA A 185 -9.18 4.83 -42.63
N LYS A 186 -9.76 6.02 -42.47
CA LYS A 186 -10.65 6.59 -43.49
C LYS A 186 -9.81 6.87 -44.73
N LYS A 187 -10.08 6.11 -45.80
CA LYS A 187 -9.72 6.47 -47.17
C LYS A 187 -10.54 7.65 -47.64
#